data_AF-R7YEA2-F1
#
_entry.id   AF-R7YEA2-F1
#
_cell.length_a   1.000
_cell.length_b   1.000
_cell.length_c   1.000
_cell.angle_alpha   90.00
_cell.angle_beta   90.00
_cell.angle_gamma   90.00
#
_symmetry.space_group_name_H-M   'P 1'
#
loop_
_entity.id
_entity.type
_entity.pdbx_description
1 polymer ?
#
loop_
_entity_poly.entity_id
_entity_poly.type
_entity_poly.pdbx_seq_one_letter_code
_entity_poly.pdbx_strand_id
1 'polypeptide(L)'
;MPLDDLVGRWTERLSHIDSILDPLITQWPGDDRVAVRSMLSGMQHALNGYLAAALAESTEGEVGAIVAPAVSELRGFCTLKSLAGGREFLERITALRDTARAVSLALSTEEELRVQTVEEIIADFAEEYRMSLILALTANYALSQKVMAWQEAKDKDPAVGDNLDLTTMKFVGSTSNYTIPMSSLTSASTATPTVITPANIGAAMREMMTGGTPPPIYRMAYTQWFTTVHAAWEDTYRARLAAAHGLDDDGKPWGKNDVRSAFFNEVRLIRNDISHKNGICVDSADNAVITWVRRGEAISPTPRDMLGMLDLFPAEELRRAPKRAERTTAQLPYQFDNEWLAQFNAHVTAVEPAKKKRAAAVQKVLDEWMGTATNE
;
A
#
# COMPACT_ATOMS: atom_id res chain seq x y z
N MET A 1 3.07 4.87 16.27
CA MET A 1 2.11 5.22 15.20
C MET A 1 2.90 6.00 14.16
N PRO A 2 2.78 5.68 12.86
CA PRO A 2 3.49 6.40 11.82
C PRO A 2 3.22 7.91 11.88
N LEU A 3 4.21 8.73 11.54
CA LEU A 3 4.10 10.20 11.56
C LEU A 3 2.95 10.69 10.66
N ASP A 4 2.81 10.13 9.45
CA ASP A 4 1.73 10.49 8.51
C ASP A 4 0.34 10.15 9.06
N ASP A 5 0.19 9.00 9.72
CA ASP A 5 -1.06 8.61 10.36
C ASP A 5 -1.42 9.57 11.51
N LEU A 6 -0.42 9.97 12.29
CA LEU A 6 -0.59 10.94 13.38
C LEU A 6 -0.99 12.30 12.82
N VAL A 7 -0.25 12.82 11.83
CA VAL A 7 -0.54 14.10 11.16
C VAL A 7 -1.93 14.06 10.52
N GLY A 8 -2.25 13.01 9.76
CA GLY A 8 -3.54 12.84 9.09
C GLY A 8 -4.72 12.83 10.05
N ARG A 9 -4.63 12.08 11.16
CA ARG A 9 -5.67 12.07 12.21
C ARG A 9 -5.86 13.42 12.86
N TRP A 10 -4.77 14.15 13.13
CA TRP A 10 -4.87 15.50 13.68
C TRP A 10 -5.48 16.49 12.69
N THR A 11 -5.07 16.47 11.42
CA THR A 11 -5.65 17.29 10.37
C THR A 11 -7.16 17.02 10.21
N GLU A 12 -7.57 15.75 10.17
CA GLU A 12 -9.00 15.38 10.09
C GLU A 12 -9.79 15.90 11.29
N ARG A 13 -9.31 15.68 12.53
CA ARG A 13 -10.00 16.13 13.74
C ARG A 13 -10.13 17.65 13.81
N LEU A 14 -9.07 18.38 13.48
CA LEU A 14 -9.09 19.84 13.49
C LEU A 14 -10.02 20.38 12.40
N SER A 15 -10.07 19.73 11.24
CA SER A 15 -11.03 20.04 10.18
C SER A 15 -12.48 19.77 10.61
N HIS A 16 -12.73 18.71 11.39
CA HIS A 16 -14.05 18.44 11.93
C HIS A 16 -14.46 19.46 13.00
N ILE A 17 -13.55 19.84 13.90
CA ILE A 17 -13.80 20.92 14.87
C ILE A 17 -14.16 22.22 14.13
N ASP A 18 -13.42 22.57 13.08
CA ASP A 18 -13.73 23.73 12.24
C ASP A 18 -15.13 23.63 11.62
N SER A 19 -15.46 22.48 11.02
CA SER A 19 -16.75 22.23 10.38
C SER A 19 -17.94 22.30 11.35
N ILE A 20 -17.72 21.96 12.63
CA ILE A 20 -18.74 22.07 13.68
C ILE A 20 -18.93 23.53 14.10
N LEU A 21 -17.84 24.27 14.29
CA LEU A 21 -17.86 25.62 14.88
C LEU A 21 -18.20 26.71 13.87
N ASP A 22 -17.76 26.59 12.63
CA ASP A 22 -17.91 27.64 11.61
C ASP A 22 -19.38 27.99 11.28
N PRO A 23 -20.29 27.02 11.09
CA PRO A 23 -21.71 27.32 10.87
C PRO A 23 -22.33 28.05 12.07
N LEU A 24 -21.94 27.68 13.29
CA LEU A 24 -22.47 28.26 14.52
C LEU A 24 -22.00 29.70 14.73
N ILE A 25 -20.74 29.99 14.40
CA ILE A 25 -20.19 31.35 14.44
C ILE A 25 -20.88 32.23 13.40
N THR A 26 -21.05 31.71 12.18
CA THR A 26 -21.60 32.46 11.05
C THR A 26 -23.09 32.75 11.21
N GLN A 27 -23.83 31.84 11.84
CA GLN A 27 -25.27 31.96 12.06
C GLN A 27 -25.62 32.55 13.44
N TRP A 28 -24.63 32.97 14.24
CA TRP A 28 -24.88 33.45 15.59
C TRP A 28 -25.73 34.72 15.57
N PRO A 29 -26.96 34.71 16.14
CA PRO A 29 -27.76 35.91 16.25
C PRO A 29 -27.06 36.84 17.25
N GLY A 30 -26.67 38.03 16.82
CA GLY A 30 -25.89 38.99 17.61
C GLY A 30 -26.54 39.52 18.90
N ASP A 31 -27.67 38.96 19.34
CA ASP A 31 -28.41 39.31 20.54
C ASP A 31 -28.16 38.32 21.69
N ASP A 32 -27.91 38.84 22.90
CA ASP A 32 -27.61 38.10 24.15
C ASP A 32 -28.76 37.20 24.68
N ARG A 33 -29.85 37.01 23.94
CA ARG A 33 -31.03 36.24 24.38
C ARG A 33 -30.93 34.73 24.19
N VAL A 34 -29.80 34.24 23.69
CA VAL A 34 -29.57 32.81 23.46
C VAL A 34 -29.33 32.08 24.78
N ALA A 35 -29.88 30.87 24.94
CA ALA A 35 -29.64 30.01 26.10
C ALA A 35 -28.20 29.45 26.10
N VAL A 36 -27.22 30.31 26.39
CA VAL A 36 -25.77 30.02 26.35
C VAL A 36 -25.41 28.78 27.17
N ARG A 37 -26.08 28.53 28.31
CA ARG A 37 -25.80 27.36 29.15
C ARG A 37 -26.09 26.03 28.43
N SER A 38 -27.23 25.93 27.73
CA SER A 38 -27.60 24.71 27.00
C SER A 38 -26.68 24.49 25.80
N MET A 39 -26.34 25.58 25.09
CA MET A 39 -25.40 25.51 23.97
C MET A 39 -23.98 25.15 24.41
N LEU A 40 -23.49 25.72 25.51
CA LEU A 40 -22.19 25.37 26.10
C LEU A 40 -22.15 23.89 26.44
N SER A 41 -23.16 23.37 27.14
CA SER A 41 -23.20 21.94 27.49
C SER A 41 -23.26 21.03 26.26
N GLY A 42 -24.06 21.39 25.24
CA GLY A 42 -24.15 20.62 24.00
C GLY A 42 -22.83 20.61 23.24
N MET A 43 -22.15 21.77 23.17
CA MET A 43 -20.87 21.90 22.50
C MET A 43 -19.75 21.16 23.23
N GLN A 44 -19.68 21.28 24.55
CA GLN A 44 -18.72 20.52 25.36
C GLN A 44 -18.92 19.02 25.20
N HIS A 45 -20.16 18.55 25.08
CA HIS A 45 -20.44 17.14 24.82
C HIS A 45 -19.94 16.71 23.43
N ALA A 46 -20.23 17.48 22.39
CA ALA A 46 -19.75 17.21 21.03
C ALA A 46 -18.22 17.23 20.93
N LEU A 47 -17.56 18.15 21.64
CA LEU A 47 -16.12 18.36 21.59
C LEU A 47 -15.32 17.44 22.53
N ASN A 48 -15.92 16.91 23.59
CA ASN A 48 -15.24 16.01 24.53
C ASN A 48 -14.73 14.72 23.87
N GLY A 49 -15.39 14.22 22.82
CA GLY A 49 -14.91 13.07 22.06
C GLY A 49 -13.54 13.34 21.42
N TYR A 50 -13.37 14.54 20.85
CA TYR A 50 -12.10 14.97 20.27
C TYR A 50 -11.03 15.19 21.34
N LEU A 51 -11.40 15.75 22.51
CA LEU A 51 -10.47 15.92 23.63
C LEU A 51 -9.99 14.57 24.17
N ALA A 52 -10.89 13.60 24.36
CA ALA A 52 -10.51 12.27 24.82
C ALA A 52 -9.56 11.57 23.84
N ALA A 53 -9.84 11.65 22.54
CA ALA A 53 -8.96 11.11 21.50
C ALA A 53 -7.58 11.82 21.49
N ALA A 54 -7.58 13.15 21.59
CA ALA A 54 -6.38 13.97 21.67
C ALA A 54 -5.48 13.62 22.87
N LEU A 55 -6.07 13.31 24.03
CA LEU A 55 -5.31 12.95 25.24
C LEU A 55 -4.82 11.49 25.23
N ALA A 56 -5.45 10.63 24.43
CA ALA A 56 -5.05 9.23 24.29
C ALA A 56 -3.87 9.03 23.33
N GLU A 57 -3.65 9.98 22.42
CA GLU A 57 -2.51 9.96 21.50
C GLU A 57 -1.30 10.71 22.08
N SER A 58 -0.10 10.20 21.83
CA SER A 58 1.13 10.85 22.29
C SER A 58 1.30 12.20 21.60
N THR A 59 1.50 13.26 22.39
CA THR A 59 1.89 14.60 21.93
C THR A 59 3.39 14.83 22.14
N GLU A 60 4.22 13.79 22.03
CA GLU A 60 5.67 13.94 22.06
C GLU A 60 6.21 14.30 20.67
N GLY A 61 7.32 15.05 20.62
CA GLY A 61 7.97 15.48 19.37
C GLY A 61 7.34 16.72 18.71
N GLU A 62 7.72 16.96 17.46
CA GLU A 62 7.36 18.17 16.69
C GLU A 62 5.85 18.30 16.45
N VAL A 63 5.17 17.20 16.11
CA VAL A 63 3.70 17.19 15.97
C VAL A 63 3.04 17.59 17.28
N GLY A 64 3.54 17.07 18.40
CA GLY A 64 3.09 17.42 19.74
C GLY A 64 3.17 18.92 20.02
N ALA A 65 4.29 19.55 19.68
CA ALA A 65 4.48 20.99 19.82
C ALA A 65 3.50 21.80 18.96
N ILE A 66 3.23 21.34 17.74
CA ILE A 66 2.31 22.00 16.80
C ILE A 66 0.85 21.87 17.25
N VAL A 67 0.43 20.71 17.78
CA VAL A 67 -0.96 20.49 18.20
C VAL A 67 -1.28 21.00 19.61
N ALA A 68 -0.25 21.24 20.44
CA ALA A 68 -0.41 21.70 21.82
C ALA A 68 -1.33 22.93 21.99
N PRO A 69 -1.28 23.98 21.15
CA PRO A 69 -2.21 25.11 21.25
C PRO A 69 -3.68 24.70 21.07
N ALA A 70 -3.99 23.86 20.08
CA ALA A 70 -5.35 23.39 19.85
C ALA A 70 -5.86 22.49 20.99
N VAL A 71 -5.00 21.62 21.53
CA VAL A 71 -5.34 20.78 22.70
C VAL A 71 -5.59 21.65 23.94
N SER A 72 -4.78 22.69 24.15
CA SER A 72 -4.93 23.63 25.27
C SER A 72 -6.25 24.40 25.18
N GLU A 73 -6.58 24.96 24.01
CA GLU A 73 -7.84 25.67 23.79
C GLU A 73 -9.05 24.74 23.93
N LEU A 74 -8.98 23.53 23.36
CA LEU A 74 -10.05 22.54 23.47
C LEU A 74 -10.30 22.13 24.93
N ARG A 75 -9.22 21.89 25.69
CA ARG A 75 -9.29 21.60 27.13
C ARG A 75 -9.85 22.78 27.92
N GLY A 76 -9.40 24.00 27.60
CA GLY A 76 -9.89 25.23 28.19
C GLY A 76 -11.40 25.36 28.01
N PHE A 77 -11.89 25.20 26.78
CA PHE A 77 -13.30 25.25 26.45
C PHE A 77 -14.14 24.16 27.16
N CYS A 78 -13.67 22.91 27.13
CA CYS A 78 -14.36 21.77 27.74
C CYS A 78 -14.42 21.81 29.28
N THR A 79 -13.60 22.64 29.93
CA THR A 79 -13.57 22.79 31.40
C THR A 79 -14.32 24.01 31.90
N LEU A 80 -14.84 24.86 31.01
CA LEU A 80 -15.65 26.03 31.38
C LEU A 80 -16.93 25.61 32.12
N LYS A 81 -17.17 26.22 33.28
CA LYS A 81 -18.38 25.97 34.10
C LYS A 81 -19.54 26.91 33.74
N SER A 82 -19.22 28.12 33.27
CA SER A 82 -20.19 29.16 32.93
C SER A 82 -19.54 30.23 32.06
N LEU A 83 -20.37 30.99 31.36
CA LEU A 83 -20.01 32.17 30.58
C LEU A 83 -20.95 33.32 30.93
N ALA A 84 -20.47 34.55 30.83
CA ALA A 84 -21.20 35.76 31.19
C ALA A 84 -22.31 36.12 30.19
N GLY A 85 -22.20 35.67 28.93
CA GLY A 85 -23.18 35.98 27.89
C GLY A 85 -22.85 35.36 26.54
N GLY A 86 -23.65 35.71 25.52
CA GLY A 86 -23.52 35.17 24.17
C GLY A 86 -22.24 35.64 23.48
N ARG A 87 -21.81 36.87 23.76
CA ARG A 87 -20.54 37.42 23.26
C ARG A 87 -19.32 36.61 23.73
N GLU A 88 -19.24 36.31 25.03
CA GLU A 88 -18.12 35.52 25.56
C GLU A 88 -18.13 34.09 24.99
N PHE A 89 -19.31 33.50 24.80
CA PHE A 89 -19.42 32.21 24.13
C PHE A 89 -18.88 32.27 22.69
N LEU A 90 -19.31 33.27 21.92
CA LEU A 90 -18.87 33.47 20.55
C LEU A 90 -17.35 33.68 20.45
N GLU A 91 -16.78 34.48 21.35
CA GLU A 91 -15.33 34.70 21.45
C GLU A 91 -14.58 33.39 21.70
N ARG A 92 -15.07 32.55 22.62
CA ARG A 92 -14.43 31.26 22.95
C ARG A 92 -14.48 30.26 21.81
N ILE A 93 -15.64 30.09 21.15
CA ILE A 93 -15.73 29.17 20.01
C ILE A 93 -14.97 29.69 18.78
N THR A 94 -14.89 31.01 18.61
CA THR A 94 -14.08 31.64 17.54
C THR A 94 -12.59 31.39 17.78
N ALA A 95 -12.09 31.61 18.99
CA ALA A 95 -10.70 31.34 19.34
C ALA A 95 -10.33 29.86 19.14
N LEU A 96 -11.22 28.93 19.54
CA LEU A 96 -11.01 27.50 19.33
C LEU A 96 -10.97 27.14 17.84
N ARG A 97 -11.92 27.65 17.04
CA ARG A 97 -11.95 27.44 15.58
C ARG A 97 -10.69 27.97 14.91
N ASP A 98 -10.31 29.20 15.22
CA ASP A 98 -9.18 29.87 14.58
C ASP A 98 -7.86 29.17 14.95
N THR A 99 -7.72 28.72 16.20
CA THR A 99 -6.59 27.88 16.63
C THR A 99 -6.58 26.53 15.90
N ALA A 100 -7.73 25.87 15.77
CA ALA A 100 -7.82 24.60 15.05
C ALA A 100 -7.44 24.76 13.56
N ARG A 101 -7.89 25.83 12.91
CA ARG A 101 -7.49 26.17 11.53
C ARG A 101 -5.99 26.44 11.41
N ALA A 102 -5.42 27.23 12.32
CA ALA A 102 -4.00 27.55 12.29
C ALA A 102 -3.12 26.30 12.47
N VAL A 103 -3.47 25.43 13.41
CA VAL A 103 -2.75 24.17 13.65
C VAL A 103 -2.93 23.20 12.48
N SER A 104 -4.14 23.07 11.94
CA SER A 104 -4.40 22.23 10.75
C SER A 104 -3.56 22.69 9.55
N LEU A 105 -3.47 24.01 9.34
CA LEU A 105 -2.63 24.59 8.31
C LEU A 105 -1.15 24.25 8.55
N ALA A 106 -0.63 24.48 9.77
CA ALA A 106 0.76 24.17 10.12
C ALA A 106 1.08 22.69 9.85
N LEU A 107 0.25 21.76 10.32
CA LEU A 107 0.40 20.33 10.05
C LEU A 107 0.46 20.00 8.55
N SER A 108 -0.27 20.74 7.72
CA SER A 108 -0.31 20.53 6.27
C SER A 108 0.82 21.20 5.49
N THR A 109 1.46 22.24 6.05
CA THR A 109 2.46 23.07 5.35
C THR A 109 3.89 22.88 5.81
N GLU A 110 4.12 22.40 7.04
CA GLU A 110 5.47 22.19 7.57
C GLU A 110 6.18 21.06 6.81
N GLU A 111 7.28 21.39 6.13
CA GLU A 111 8.00 20.46 5.27
C GLU A 111 8.78 19.41 6.08
N GLU A 112 9.21 19.77 7.29
CA GLU A 112 9.89 18.87 8.24
C GLU A 112 8.96 17.73 8.71
N LEU A 113 7.67 18.00 8.87
CA LEU A 113 6.66 16.98 9.19
C LEU A 113 6.35 16.03 8.01
N ARG A 114 6.85 16.33 6.80
CA ARG A 114 6.72 15.48 5.62
C ARG A 114 7.93 14.58 5.42
N VAL A 115 9.06 14.87 6.08
CA VAL A 115 10.28 14.07 5.93
C VAL A 115 10.27 12.97 6.97
N GLN A 116 9.72 11.83 6.58
CA GLN A 116 9.84 10.61 7.37
C GLN A 116 11.29 10.13 7.39
N THR A 117 11.70 9.60 8.53
CA THR A 117 12.99 8.93 8.66
C THR A 117 12.99 7.61 7.88
N VAL A 118 14.19 7.14 7.53
CA VAL A 118 14.36 5.83 6.88
C VAL A 118 13.73 4.70 7.70
N GLU A 119 13.87 4.72 9.03
CA GLU A 119 13.28 3.69 9.91
C GLU A 119 11.75 3.74 9.93
N GLU A 120 11.14 4.92 9.92
CA GLU A 120 9.66 5.04 9.88
C GLU A 120 9.10 4.46 8.59
N ILE A 121 9.73 4.75 7.45
CA ILE A 121 9.29 4.22 6.16
C ILE A 121 9.48 2.70 6.09
N ILE A 122 10.60 2.19 6.60
CA ILE A 122 10.85 0.74 6.67
C ILE A 122 9.83 0.06 7.58
N ALA A 123 9.50 0.66 8.73
CA ALA A 123 8.53 0.12 9.67
C ALA A 123 7.11 0.08 9.07
N ASP A 124 6.68 1.18 8.45
CA ASP A 124 5.40 1.29 7.73
C ASP A 124 5.31 0.24 6.62
N PHE A 125 6.36 0.13 5.79
CA PHE A 125 6.39 -0.85 4.72
C PHE A 125 6.39 -2.29 5.24
N ALA A 126 7.13 -2.57 6.32
CA ALA A 126 7.13 -3.88 6.94
C ALA A 126 5.75 -4.27 7.49
N GLU A 127 4.97 -3.30 7.98
CA GLU A 127 3.61 -3.53 8.43
C GLU A 127 2.68 -3.85 7.25
N GLU A 128 2.67 -3.02 6.20
CA GLU A 128 1.88 -3.28 4.99
C GLU A 128 2.25 -4.62 4.33
N TYR A 129 3.54 -4.93 4.30
CA TYR A 129 4.07 -6.21 3.81
C TYR A 129 3.47 -7.40 4.56
N ARG A 130 3.47 -7.35 5.90
CA ARG A 130 2.90 -8.43 6.75
C ARG A 130 1.39 -8.50 6.60
N MET A 131 0.70 -7.36 6.57
CA MET A 131 -0.75 -7.28 6.40
C MET A 131 -1.22 -7.86 5.06
N SER A 132 -0.53 -7.50 3.97
CA SER A 132 -0.84 -8.03 2.63
C SER A 132 -0.56 -9.54 2.55
N LEU A 133 0.50 -10.01 3.21
CA LEU A 133 0.85 -11.43 3.21
C LEU A 133 -0.16 -12.28 4.00
N ILE A 134 -0.56 -11.83 5.20
CA ILE A 134 -1.60 -12.53 5.98
C ILE A 134 -2.94 -12.50 5.24
N LEU A 135 -3.27 -11.42 4.54
CA LEU A 135 -4.46 -11.35 3.69
C LEU A 135 -4.38 -12.42 2.58
N ALA A 136 -3.25 -12.56 1.90
CA ALA A 136 -3.08 -13.57 0.85
C ALA A 136 -3.16 -15.01 1.41
N LEU A 137 -2.59 -15.27 2.59
CA LEU A 137 -2.64 -16.56 3.28
C LEU A 137 -4.06 -16.92 3.74
N THR A 138 -4.88 -15.93 4.08
CA THR A 138 -6.23 -16.13 4.66
C THR A 138 -7.37 -15.90 3.66
N ALA A 139 -7.10 -15.35 2.47
CA ALA A 139 -8.10 -14.95 1.47
C ALA A 139 -9.11 -16.07 1.13
N ASN A 140 -8.69 -17.32 1.19
CA ASN A 140 -9.53 -18.46 0.83
C ASN A 140 -10.36 -19.01 1.99
N TYR A 141 -10.12 -18.57 3.22
CA TYR A 141 -10.80 -19.09 4.41
C TYR A 141 -12.33 -19.03 4.29
N ALA A 142 -12.86 -17.85 3.98
CA ALA A 142 -14.30 -17.66 3.88
C ALA A 142 -14.92 -18.51 2.76
N LEU A 143 -14.21 -18.66 1.63
CA LEU A 143 -14.68 -19.45 0.49
C LEU A 143 -14.63 -20.96 0.80
N SER A 144 -13.57 -21.45 1.43
CA SER A 144 -13.46 -22.84 1.86
C SER A 144 -14.54 -23.21 2.88
N GLN A 145 -14.83 -22.34 3.84
CA GLN A 145 -15.93 -22.53 4.78
C GLN A 145 -17.28 -22.58 4.07
N LYS A 146 -17.49 -21.76 3.03
CA LYS A 146 -18.71 -21.80 2.23
C LYS A 146 -18.84 -23.07 1.41
N VAL A 147 -17.74 -23.61 0.86
CA VAL A 147 -17.74 -24.91 0.16
C VAL A 147 -18.10 -26.04 1.12
N MET A 148 -17.49 -26.11 2.30
CA MET A 148 -17.83 -27.14 3.30
C MET A 148 -19.28 -27.03 3.77
N ALA A 149 -19.76 -25.81 4.07
CA ALA A 149 -21.14 -25.58 4.47
C ALA A 149 -22.14 -25.97 3.38
N TRP A 150 -21.78 -25.76 2.11
CA TRP A 150 -22.61 -26.18 0.98
C TRP A 150 -22.67 -27.70 0.85
N GLN A 151 -21.52 -28.39 0.94
CA GLN A 151 -21.46 -29.86 0.90
C GLN A 151 -22.30 -30.48 2.02
N GLU A 152 -22.12 -30.01 3.25
CA GLU A 152 -22.92 -30.48 4.40
C GLU A 152 -24.41 -30.19 4.23
N ALA A 153 -24.78 -29.03 3.68
CA ALA A 153 -26.16 -28.69 3.41
C ALA A 153 -26.77 -29.58 2.31
N LYS A 154 -26.03 -29.86 1.24
CA LYS A 154 -26.45 -30.76 0.15
C LYS A 154 -26.60 -32.22 0.57
N ASP A 155 -25.71 -32.68 1.45
CA ASP A 155 -25.78 -34.04 2.00
C ASP A 155 -27.05 -34.23 2.86
N LYS A 156 -27.49 -33.17 3.55
CA LYS A 156 -28.72 -33.17 4.35
C LYS A 156 -29.97 -32.95 3.51
N ASP A 157 -29.89 -32.08 2.51
CA ASP A 157 -31.00 -31.71 1.63
C ASP A 157 -30.54 -31.52 0.17
N PRO A 158 -30.84 -32.48 -0.72
CA PRO A 158 -30.54 -32.39 -2.14
C PRO A 158 -31.18 -31.20 -2.86
N ALA A 159 -32.17 -30.51 -2.27
CA ALA A 159 -32.81 -29.33 -2.84
C ALA A 159 -32.04 -28.03 -2.64
N VAL A 160 -30.97 -28.01 -1.82
CA VAL A 160 -30.11 -26.83 -1.62
C VAL A 160 -29.56 -26.34 -2.96
N GLY A 161 -29.45 -25.03 -3.17
CA GLY A 161 -28.99 -24.46 -4.44
C GLY A 161 -27.55 -24.84 -4.81
N ASP A 162 -27.27 -24.95 -6.12
CA ASP A 162 -25.94 -25.30 -6.65
C ASP A 162 -25.06 -24.08 -6.98
N ASN A 163 -25.51 -22.88 -6.63
CA ASN A 163 -24.77 -21.63 -6.83
C ASN A 163 -24.67 -20.83 -5.53
N LEU A 164 -23.55 -20.13 -5.32
CA LEU A 164 -23.39 -19.12 -4.27
C LEU A 164 -23.72 -17.74 -4.82
N ASP A 165 -24.70 -17.07 -4.23
CA ASP A 165 -25.00 -15.66 -4.50
C ASP A 165 -23.99 -14.75 -3.77
N LEU A 166 -23.30 -13.89 -4.51
CA LEU A 166 -22.22 -13.03 -4.01
C LEU A 166 -22.72 -11.82 -3.22
N THR A 167 -23.99 -11.45 -3.35
CA THR A 167 -24.57 -10.30 -2.64
C THR A 167 -25.15 -10.69 -1.29
N THR A 168 -25.72 -11.90 -1.21
CA THR A 168 -26.37 -12.41 0.00
C THR A 168 -25.56 -13.49 0.71
N MET A 169 -24.53 -14.04 0.05
CA MET A 169 -23.71 -15.17 0.54
C MET A 169 -24.55 -16.43 0.87
N LYS A 170 -25.68 -16.62 0.17
CA LYS A 170 -26.61 -17.76 0.32
C LYS A 170 -26.54 -18.69 -0.90
N PHE A 171 -26.97 -19.94 -0.70
CA PHE A 171 -27.07 -20.94 -1.76
C PHE A 171 -28.39 -20.79 -2.51
N VAL A 172 -28.31 -20.69 -3.84
CA VAL A 172 -29.46 -20.44 -4.73
C VAL A 172 -29.45 -21.41 -5.91
N GLY A 173 -30.64 -21.82 -6.36
CA GLY A 173 -30.79 -22.74 -7.50
C GLY A 173 -30.60 -22.06 -8.86
N SER A 174 -30.87 -20.76 -8.96
CA SER A 174 -30.80 -20.00 -10.21
C SER A 174 -29.41 -19.42 -10.46
N THR A 175 -28.93 -19.50 -11.70
CA THR A 175 -27.73 -18.80 -12.17
C THR A 175 -28.05 -17.33 -12.47
N SER A 176 -27.15 -16.43 -12.10
CA SER A 176 -27.17 -15.00 -12.45
C SER A 176 -25.76 -14.42 -12.54
N ASN A 177 -25.64 -13.15 -12.94
CA ASN A 177 -24.39 -12.40 -12.93
C ASN A 177 -23.77 -12.23 -11.53
N TYR A 178 -24.57 -12.46 -10.48
CA TYR A 178 -24.13 -12.35 -9.09
C TYR A 178 -23.92 -13.72 -8.44
N THR A 179 -23.92 -14.81 -9.20
CA THR A 179 -23.76 -16.16 -8.65
C THR A 179 -22.54 -16.88 -9.21
N ILE A 180 -21.87 -17.67 -8.38
CA ILE A 180 -20.80 -18.58 -8.81
C ILE A 180 -21.27 -20.03 -8.60
N PRO A 181 -21.12 -20.92 -9.61
CA PRO A 181 -21.39 -22.34 -9.43
C PRO A 181 -20.53 -22.95 -8.31
N MET A 182 -21.17 -23.69 -7.41
CA MET A 182 -20.48 -24.35 -6.30
C MET A 182 -19.54 -25.46 -6.78
N SER A 183 -19.82 -26.08 -7.94
CA SER A 183 -18.92 -27.03 -8.59
C SER A 183 -17.60 -26.39 -8.99
N SER A 184 -17.62 -25.15 -9.51
CA SER A 184 -16.43 -24.38 -9.85
C SER A 184 -15.63 -23.98 -8.60
N LEU A 185 -16.31 -23.50 -7.55
CA LEU A 185 -15.65 -23.17 -6.29
C LEU A 185 -15.05 -24.40 -5.60
N THR A 186 -15.77 -25.52 -5.63
CA THR A 186 -15.29 -26.81 -5.11
C THR A 186 -14.05 -27.25 -5.88
N SER A 187 -14.12 -27.27 -7.23
CA SER A 187 -12.99 -27.58 -8.11
C SER A 187 -11.76 -26.73 -7.82
N ALA A 188 -11.94 -25.42 -7.66
CA ALA A 188 -10.86 -24.49 -7.31
C ALA A 188 -10.31 -24.67 -5.88
N SER A 189 -11.03 -25.40 -5.02
CA SER A 189 -10.72 -25.66 -3.61
C SER A 189 -10.30 -27.12 -3.34
N THR A 190 -10.06 -27.97 -4.35
CA THR A 190 -10.00 -29.44 -4.25
C THR A 190 -8.83 -30.09 -3.50
N ALA A 191 -7.99 -29.35 -2.76
CA ALA A 191 -7.23 -29.97 -1.68
C ALA A 191 -7.96 -29.67 -0.38
N THR A 192 -8.04 -30.62 0.57
CA THR A 192 -8.58 -30.39 1.92
C THR A 192 -8.10 -29.02 2.37
N PRO A 193 -8.99 -28.01 2.50
CA PRO A 193 -8.53 -26.65 2.68
C PRO A 193 -7.88 -26.60 4.05
N THR A 194 -6.56 -26.59 4.07
CA THR A 194 -5.81 -26.38 5.29
C THR A 194 -6.01 -24.92 5.66
N VAL A 195 -6.96 -24.72 6.55
CA VAL A 195 -7.49 -23.41 6.93
C VAL A 195 -6.63 -22.84 8.06
N ILE A 196 -5.98 -21.70 7.83
CA ILE A 196 -5.27 -20.98 8.90
C ILE A 196 -6.20 -19.97 9.55
N THR A 197 -6.50 -20.19 10.83
CA THR A 197 -7.10 -19.23 11.74
C THR A 197 -6.17 -19.07 12.95
N PRO A 198 -6.30 -17.99 13.75
CA PRO A 198 -5.56 -17.88 15.00
C PRO A 198 -5.75 -19.09 15.94
N ALA A 199 -6.93 -19.73 15.91
CA ALA A 199 -7.30 -20.84 16.79
C ALA A 199 -6.75 -22.21 16.35
N ASN A 200 -6.45 -22.41 15.05
CA ASN A 200 -5.97 -23.68 14.51
C ASN A 200 -4.62 -23.57 13.79
N ILE A 201 -3.94 -22.43 13.95
CA ILE A 201 -2.69 -22.09 13.25
C ILE A 201 -1.67 -23.23 13.34
N GLY A 202 -1.48 -23.84 14.52
CA GLY A 202 -0.50 -24.90 14.71
C GLY A 202 -0.86 -26.24 14.06
N ALA A 203 -2.14 -26.58 13.91
CA ALA A 203 -2.57 -27.80 13.23
C ALA A 203 -2.58 -27.64 11.71
N ALA A 204 -3.10 -26.50 11.23
CA ALA A 204 -3.09 -26.13 9.83
C ALA A 204 -1.66 -25.95 9.28
N MET A 205 -0.77 -25.33 10.06
CA MET A 205 0.65 -25.22 9.71
C MET A 205 1.31 -26.59 9.55
N ARG A 206 0.98 -27.59 10.40
CA ARG A 206 1.56 -28.94 10.29
C ARG A 206 1.18 -29.66 8.99
N GLU A 207 -0.07 -29.53 8.56
CA GLU A 207 -0.58 -30.14 7.31
C GLU A 207 -0.07 -29.39 6.06
N MET A 208 0.20 -28.08 6.15
CA MET A 208 0.87 -27.33 5.08
C MET A 208 2.36 -27.62 4.96
N MET A 209 3.02 -27.87 6.10
CA MET A 209 4.47 -28.12 6.18
C MET A 209 4.90 -29.46 5.55
N THR A 210 3.95 -30.35 5.22
CA THR A 210 4.19 -31.63 4.54
C THR A 210 4.26 -31.55 3.00
N GLY A 211 4.06 -30.37 2.40
CA GLY A 211 4.47 -30.10 1.01
C GLY A 211 3.58 -30.64 -0.11
N GLY A 212 2.30 -30.24 -0.14
CA GLY A 212 1.40 -30.48 -1.27
C GLY A 212 1.24 -29.27 -2.20
N THR A 213 0.80 -29.50 -3.45
CA THR A 213 0.43 -28.43 -4.37
C THR A 213 -0.79 -27.67 -3.84
N PRO A 214 -0.72 -26.35 -3.61
CA PRO A 214 -1.86 -25.58 -3.13
C PRO A 214 -3.03 -25.62 -4.14
N PRO A 215 -4.29 -25.60 -3.68
CA PRO A 215 -5.43 -25.48 -4.57
C PRO A 215 -5.33 -24.24 -5.48
N PRO A 216 -5.92 -24.27 -6.69
CA PRO A 216 -5.88 -23.16 -7.64
C PRO A 216 -6.25 -21.79 -7.05
N ILE A 217 -7.16 -21.76 -6.08
CA ILE A 217 -7.60 -20.52 -5.43
C ILE A 217 -6.51 -19.87 -4.55
N TYR A 218 -5.62 -20.67 -3.94
CA TYR A 218 -4.44 -20.17 -3.23
C TYR A 218 -3.41 -19.60 -4.19
N ARG A 219 -3.21 -20.25 -5.34
CA ARG A 219 -2.32 -19.73 -6.39
C ARG A 219 -2.78 -18.33 -6.84
N MET A 220 -4.09 -18.10 -6.96
CA MET A 220 -4.63 -16.80 -7.33
C MET A 220 -4.32 -15.72 -6.28
N ALA A 221 -4.58 -15.99 -5.00
CA ALA A 221 -4.29 -15.04 -3.92
C ALA A 221 -2.78 -14.73 -3.80
N TYR A 222 -1.92 -15.74 -3.89
CA TYR A 222 -0.47 -15.57 -3.83
C TYR A 222 0.08 -14.80 -5.03
N THR A 223 -0.47 -15.05 -6.22
CA THR A 223 -0.16 -14.28 -7.43
C THR A 223 -0.47 -12.80 -7.25
N GLN A 224 -1.63 -12.48 -6.68
CA GLN A 224 -2.02 -11.09 -6.43
C GLN A 224 -1.06 -10.43 -5.44
N TRP A 225 -0.64 -11.16 -4.40
CA TRP A 225 0.32 -10.64 -3.43
C TRP A 225 1.63 -10.16 -4.07
N PHE A 226 2.26 -10.94 -4.96
CA PHE A 226 3.48 -10.51 -5.67
C PHE A 226 3.26 -9.23 -6.49
N THR A 227 2.06 -9.04 -7.04
CA THR A 227 1.71 -7.83 -7.78
C THR A 227 1.53 -6.64 -6.84
N THR A 228 0.79 -6.81 -5.75
CA THR A 228 0.52 -5.77 -4.76
C THR A 228 1.80 -5.29 -4.08
N VAL A 229 2.62 -6.20 -3.56
CA VAL A 229 3.84 -5.82 -2.82
C VAL A 229 4.88 -5.15 -3.72
N HIS A 230 4.97 -5.57 -4.99
CA HIS A 230 5.82 -4.91 -5.97
C HIS A 230 5.33 -3.50 -6.32
N ALA A 231 4.02 -3.30 -6.45
CA ALA A 231 3.45 -1.99 -6.68
C ALA A 231 3.68 -1.06 -5.48
N ALA A 232 3.41 -1.53 -4.26
CA ALA A 232 3.72 -0.79 -3.04
C ALA A 232 5.19 -0.35 -2.99
N TRP A 233 6.11 -1.27 -3.30
CA TRP A 233 7.53 -0.96 -3.44
C TRP A 233 7.79 0.14 -4.48
N GLU A 234 7.40 -0.04 -5.75
CA GLU A 234 7.78 0.87 -6.84
C GLU A 234 7.09 2.24 -6.79
N ASP A 235 5.83 2.27 -6.36
CA ASP A 235 4.96 3.44 -6.48
C ASP A 235 4.93 4.27 -5.20
N THR A 236 5.13 3.65 -4.03
CA THR A 236 5.01 4.32 -2.73
C THR A 236 6.35 4.37 -2.00
N TYR A 237 6.90 3.21 -1.62
CA TYR A 237 7.99 3.16 -0.64
C TYR A 237 9.36 3.51 -1.21
N ARG A 238 9.62 3.16 -2.48
CA ARG A 238 10.92 3.40 -3.10
C ARG A 238 11.24 4.90 -3.25
N ALA A 239 10.24 5.71 -3.59
CA ALA A 239 10.40 7.16 -3.68
C ALA A 239 10.51 7.81 -2.30
N ARG A 240 9.68 7.38 -1.33
CA ARG A 240 9.75 7.83 0.07
C ARG A 240 11.14 7.56 0.67
N LEU A 241 11.67 6.34 0.48
CA LEU A 241 13.01 5.98 0.95
C LEU A 241 14.11 6.84 0.31
N ALA A 242 14.01 7.15 -0.99
CA ALA A 242 14.97 8.02 -1.65
C ALA A 242 14.99 9.41 -1.00
N ALA A 243 13.82 10.00 -0.74
CA ALA A 243 13.71 11.28 -0.06
C ALA A 243 14.28 11.23 1.37
N ALA A 244 13.97 10.17 2.14
CA ALA A 244 14.42 10.01 3.52
C ALA A 244 15.93 9.78 3.68
N HIS A 245 16.58 9.20 2.68
CA HIS A 245 18.04 9.10 2.63
C HIS A 245 18.72 10.46 2.35
N GLY A 246 17.96 11.50 2.02
CA GLY A 246 18.43 12.87 1.88
C GLY A 246 19.29 13.10 0.64
N LEU A 247 20.49 13.64 0.85
CA LEU A 247 21.45 13.99 -0.19
C LEU A 247 22.59 12.97 -0.25
N ASP A 248 23.19 12.83 -1.43
CA ASP A 248 24.44 12.07 -1.60
C ASP A 248 25.68 12.87 -1.13
N ASP A 249 26.85 12.26 -1.26
CA ASP A 249 28.15 12.88 -0.92
C ASP A 249 28.45 14.16 -1.73
N ASP A 250 27.79 14.34 -2.88
CA ASP A 250 27.89 15.52 -3.76
C ASP A 250 26.80 16.58 -3.47
N GLY A 251 25.98 16.38 -2.44
CA GLY A 251 24.89 17.29 -2.07
C GLY A 251 23.67 17.24 -2.99
N LYS A 252 23.51 16.19 -3.80
CA LYS A 252 22.39 15.99 -4.73
C LYS A 252 21.37 15.00 -4.14
N PRO A 253 20.06 15.23 -4.35
CA PRO A 253 19.03 14.31 -3.85
C PRO A 253 19.11 12.94 -4.51
N TRP A 254 18.76 11.90 -3.76
CA TRP A 254 18.59 10.56 -4.29
C TRP A 254 17.35 10.45 -5.17
N GLY A 255 17.46 9.77 -6.31
CA GLY A 255 16.29 9.39 -7.11
C GLY A 255 15.74 8.03 -6.68
N LYS A 256 14.44 7.77 -6.95
CA LYS A 256 13.84 6.46 -6.67
C LYS A 256 14.63 5.29 -7.26
N ASN A 257 15.24 5.48 -8.44
CA ASN A 257 16.01 4.44 -9.13
C ASN A 257 17.38 4.15 -8.51
N ASP A 258 17.88 5.05 -7.65
CA ASP A 258 19.12 4.86 -6.89
C ASP A 258 18.89 3.93 -5.69
N VAL A 259 17.68 3.92 -5.13
CA VAL A 259 17.27 2.94 -4.12
C VAL A 259 17.01 1.60 -4.81
N ARG A 260 17.76 0.57 -4.45
CA ARG A 260 17.70 -0.76 -5.05
C ARG A 260 17.55 -1.82 -3.97
N SER A 261 16.81 -2.87 -4.29
CA SER A 261 16.73 -4.07 -3.45
C SER A 261 16.82 -5.32 -4.30
N ALA A 262 17.71 -6.24 -3.92
CA ALA A 262 17.82 -7.56 -4.51
C ALA A 262 16.52 -8.34 -4.33
N PHE A 263 15.96 -8.33 -3.12
CA PHE A 263 14.70 -9.00 -2.81
C PHE A 263 13.54 -8.49 -3.67
N PHE A 264 13.32 -7.17 -3.75
CA PHE A 264 12.21 -6.64 -4.55
C PHE A 264 12.43 -6.80 -6.07
N ASN A 265 13.69 -6.84 -6.52
CA ASN A 265 13.99 -7.23 -7.89
C ASN A 265 13.59 -8.69 -8.17
N GLU A 266 13.83 -9.62 -7.23
CA GLU A 266 13.41 -11.01 -7.39
C GLU A 266 11.89 -11.18 -7.36
N VAL A 267 11.20 -10.42 -6.50
CA VAL A 267 9.73 -10.31 -6.51
C VAL A 267 9.22 -9.85 -7.87
N ARG A 268 9.87 -8.84 -8.49
CA ARG A 268 9.55 -8.38 -9.85
C ARG A 268 9.70 -9.50 -10.89
N LEU A 269 10.76 -10.31 -10.79
CA LEU A 269 10.99 -11.42 -11.71
C LEU A 269 9.89 -12.49 -11.60
N ILE A 270 9.50 -12.85 -10.37
CA ILE A 270 8.38 -13.79 -10.13
C ILE A 270 7.08 -13.22 -10.70
N ARG A 271 6.77 -11.96 -10.40
CA ARG A 271 5.59 -11.27 -10.96
C ARG A 271 5.59 -11.30 -12.49
N ASN A 272 6.73 -11.02 -13.12
CA ASN A 272 6.85 -11.03 -14.58
C ASN A 272 6.59 -12.43 -15.17
N ASP A 273 7.10 -13.48 -14.55
CA ASP A 273 6.82 -14.85 -14.97
C ASP A 273 5.33 -15.19 -14.82
N ILE A 274 4.70 -14.74 -13.74
CA ILE A 274 3.25 -14.90 -13.54
C ILE A 274 2.46 -14.16 -14.63
N SER A 275 2.73 -12.88 -14.87
CA SER A 275 1.94 -12.05 -15.77
C SER A 275 2.24 -12.28 -17.26
N HIS A 276 3.46 -12.68 -17.62
CA HIS A 276 3.92 -12.70 -19.00
C HIS A 276 4.36 -14.09 -19.49
N LYS A 277 4.51 -15.07 -18.60
CA LYS A 277 4.92 -16.45 -18.94
C LYS A 277 3.87 -17.48 -18.51
N ASN A 278 2.61 -17.06 -18.37
CA ASN A 278 1.49 -17.91 -17.95
C ASN A 278 1.73 -18.62 -16.59
N GLY A 279 2.49 -17.98 -15.69
CA GLY A 279 2.86 -18.60 -14.42
C GLY A 279 3.92 -19.69 -14.53
N ILE A 280 4.65 -19.80 -15.64
CA ILE A 280 5.81 -20.69 -15.77
C ILE A 280 7.08 -19.91 -15.39
N CYS A 281 7.89 -20.48 -14.51
CA CYS A 281 9.14 -19.89 -14.08
C CYS A 281 10.18 -19.91 -15.21
N VAL A 282 10.64 -18.72 -15.60
CA VAL A 282 11.64 -18.51 -16.66
C VAL A 282 12.71 -17.54 -16.20
N ASP A 283 12.32 -16.31 -15.85
CA ASP A 283 13.26 -15.27 -15.44
C ASP A 283 13.57 -15.35 -13.94
N SER A 284 12.60 -15.80 -13.13
CA SER A 284 12.77 -15.98 -11.67
C SER A 284 13.57 -17.21 -11.26
N ALA A 285 13.93 -18.08 -12.22
CA ALA A 285 14.70 -19.30 -11.95
C ALA A 285 16.11 -19.03 -11.41
N ASP A 286 16.64 -17.84 -11.66
CA ASP A 286 17.99 -17.43 -11.26
C ASP A 286 17.97 -16.54 -10.00
N ASN A 287 16.84 -16.51 -9.27
CA ASN A 287 16.71 -15.82 -8.00
C ASN A 287 17.66 -16.42 -6.93
N ALA A 288 18.28 -15.57 -6.13
CA ALA A 288 19.21 -15.95 -5.08
C ALA A 288 18.57 -15.94 -3.67
N VAL A 289 17.60 -15.06 -3.42
CA VAL A 289 16.90 -14.93 -2.14
C VAL A 289 15.65 -15.83 -2.10
N ILE A 290 14.82 -15.76 -3.15
CA ILE A 290 13.58 -16.54 -3.28
C ILE A 290 13.86 -17.78 -4.13
N THR A 291 14.25 -18.88 -3.48
CA THR A 291 14.86 -20.06 -4.13
C THR A 291 13.93 -21.23 -4.40
N TRP A 292 12.65 -21.14 -4.00
CA TRP A 292 11.69 -22.24 -4.14
C TRP A 292 11.06 -22.33 -5.54
N VAL A 293 11.32 -21.37 -6.44
CA VAL A 293 10.89 -21.42 -7.85
C VAL A 293 11.84 -22.26 -8.70
N ARG A 294 11.33 -22.95 -9.73
CA ARG A 294 12.13 -23.85 -10.58
C ARG A 294 11.85 -23.62 -12.06
N ARG A 295 12.92 -23.50 -12.85
CA ARG A 295 12.84 -23.25 -14.30
C ARG A 295 11.95 -24.26 -15.01
N GLY A 296 11.00 -23.78 -15.80
CA GLY A 296 10.08 -24.60 -16.58
C GLY A 296 8.90 -25.18 -15.78
N GLU A 297 8.88 -25.01 -14.46
CA GLU A 297 7.76 -25.42 -13.62
C GLU A 297 6.75 -24.28 -13.42
N ALA A 298 5.51 -24.65 -13.11
CA ALA A 298 4.50 -23.67 -12.71
C ALA A 298 4.86 -23.07 -11.35
N ILE A 299 4.81 -21.73 -11.27
CA ILE A 299 4.95 -20.98 -10.03
C ILE A 299 3.72 -21.29 -9.16
N SER A 300 3.95 -22.09 -8.13
CA SER A 300 2.91 -22.57 -7.23
C SER A 300 3.43 -22.58 -5.78
N PRO A 301 3.70 -21.40 -5.20
CA PRO A 301 4.25 -21.31 -3.85
C PRO A 301 3.35 -22.02 -2.85
N THR A 302 3.95 -22.84 -2.01
CA THR A 302 3.25 -23.44 -0.87
C THR A 302 2.98 -22.37 0.18
N PRO A 303 2.02 -22.59 1.10
CA PRO A 303 1.84 -21.67 2.23
C PRO A 303 3.11 -21.52 3.08
N ARG A 304 3.94 -22.57 3.18
CA ARG A 304 5.25 -22.52 3.85
C ARG A 304 6.19 -21.55 3.14
N ASP A 305 6.24 -21.61 1.81
CA ASP A 305 7.06 -20.69 1.01
C ASP A 305 6.60 -19.24 1.23
N MET A 306 5.28 -19.01 1.19
CA MET A 306 4.68 -17.69 1.45
C MET A 306 4.95 -17.20 2.88
N LEU A 307 4.86 -18.05 3.89
CA LEU A 307 5.20 -17.69 5.27
C LEU A 307 6.69 -17.38 5.43
N GLY A 308 7.55 -18.14 4.76
CA GLY A 308 9.00 -17.88 4.75
C GLY A 308 9.34 -16.50 4.19
N MET A 309 8.45 -15.88 3.40
CA MET A 309 8.63 -14.50 2.94
C MET A 309 8.72 -13.50 4.11
N LEU A 310 8.09 -13.77 5.26
CA LEU A 310 8.19 -12.91 6.46
C LEU A 310 9.64 -12.70 6.91
N ASP A 311 10.47 -13.73 6.79
CA ASP A 311 11.87 -13.71 7.18
C ASP A 311 12.77 -13.06 6.12
N LEU A 312 12.24 -12.81 4.91
CA LEU A 312 12.97 -12.26 3.77
C LEU A 312 12.78 -10.75 3.57
N PHE A 313 11.97 -10.09 4.40
CA PHE A 313 11.79 -8.64 4.28
C PHE A 313 13.14 -7.91 4.45
N PRO A 314 13.58 -7.12 3.45
CA PRO A 314 14.98 -6.71 3.34
C PRO A 314 15.32 -5.46 4.17
N ALA A 315 14.90 -5.38 5.45
CA ALA A 315 15.06 -4.20 6.29
C ALA A 315 16.52 -3.68 6.33
N GLU A 316 17.49 -4.56 6.56
CA GLU A 316 18.91 -4.19 6.60
C GLU A 316 19.47 -3.72 5.25
N GLU A 317 18.88 -4.16 4.14
CA GLU A 317 19.25 -3.67 2.80
C GLU A 317 18.73 -2.25 2.61
N LEU A 318 17.47 -2.00 2.98
CA LEU A 318 16.81 -0.71 2.81
C LEU A 318 17.40 0.41 3.71
N ARG A 319 17.98 0.05 4.86
CA ARG A 319 18.70 0.97 5.74
C ARG A 319 19.98 1.51 5.15
N ARG A 320 20.60 0.78 4.23
CA ARG A 320 21.88 1.20 3.66
C ARG A 320 21.66 2.39 2.75
N ALA A 321 22.57 3.37 2.85
CA ALA A 321 22.57 4.50 1.94
C ALA A 321 22.56 4.01 0.48
N PRO A 322 21.76 4.63 -0.40
CA PRO A 322 21.66 4.24 -1.79
C PRO A 322 23.02 4.38 -2.49
N LYS A 323 23.17 3.68 -3.62
CA LYS A 323 24.33 3.86 -4.50
C LYS A 323 23.84 4.39 -5.83
N ARG A 324 24.39 5.51 -6.28
CA ARG A 324 24.03 6.05 -7.59
C ARG A 324 24.30 5.01 -8.65
N ALA A 325 23.29 4.78 -9.47
CA ALA A 325 23.48 4.00 -10.67
C ALA A 325 24.43 4.78 -11.59
N GLU A 326 25.57 4.19 -11.97
CA GLU A 326 26.28 4.69 -13.13
C GLU A 326 25.32 4.65 -14.33
N ARG A 327 24.95 5.83 -14.84
CA ARG A 327 24.21 5.93 -16.10
C ARG A 327 25.17 5.55 -17.21
N THR A 328 25.17 4.28 -17.59
CA THR A 328 25.98 3.77 -18.70
C THR A 328 25.38 4.11 -20.07
N THR A 329 24.14 4.61 -20.12
CA THR A 329 23.43 4.93 -21.36
C THR A 329 22.71 6.28 -21.26
N ALA A 330 22.81 7.08 -22.31
CA ALA A 330 22.05 8.32 -22.50
C ALA A 330 21.25 8.24 -23.79
N GLN A 331 20.09 8.91 -23.84
CA GLN A 331 19.39 9.12 -25.11
C GLN A 331 20.13 10.18 -25.92
N LEU A 332 20.23 9.98 -27.23
CA LEU A 332 20.77 10.99 -28.13
C LEU A 332 19.79 12.17 -28.20
N PRO A 333 20.26 13.44 -28.15
CA PRO A 333 19.40 14.62 -28.13
C PRO A 333 18.81 14.97 -29.51
N TYR A 334 18.89 14.05 -30.48
CA TYR A 334 18.49 14.30 -31.86
C TYR A 334 17.11 13.72 -32.15
N GLN A 335 16.32 14.47 -32.91
CA GLN A 335 15.04 14.02 -33.43
C GLN A 335 15.22 13.54 -34.86
N PHE A 336 14.65 12.38 -35.18
CA PHE A 336 14.63 11.80 -36.52
C PHE A 336 13.19 11.69 -36.99
N ASP A 337 12.99 11.76 -38.30
CA ASP A 337 11.68 11.52 -38.91
C ASP A 337 11.16 10.10 -38.59
N ASN A 338 9.85 9.98 -38.35
CA ASN A 338 9.23 8.71 -37.95
C ASN A 338 9.30 7.64 -39.04
N GLU A 339 9.19 8.03 -40.32
CA GLU A 339 9.29 7.10 -41.44
C GLU A 339 10.72 6.57 -41.54
N TRP A 340 11.70 7.44 -41.36
CA TRP A 340 13.11 7.06 -41.31
C TRP A 340 13.41 6.12 -40.13
N LEU A 341 12.89 6.42 -38.93
CA LEU A 341 13.05 5.55 -37.75
C LEU A 341 12.42 4.17 -37.97
N ALA A 342 11.28 4.09 -38.65
CA ALA A 342 10.66 2.81 -39.00
C ALA A 342 11.54 1.99 -39.95
N GLN A 343 12.07 2.64 -41.00
CA GLN A 343 12.99 2.01 -41.96
C GLN A 343 14.29 1.55 -41.28
N PHE A 344 14.87 2.39 -40.42
CA PHE A 344 16.07 2.07 -39.65
C PHE A 344 15.84 0.86 -38.72
N ASN A 345 14.75 0.87 -37.95
CA ASN A 345 14.41 -0.24 -37.06
C ASN A 345 14.15 -1.55 -37.82
N ALA A 346 13.53 -1.48 -39.00
CA ALA A 346 13.34 -2.63 -39.88
C ALA A 346 14.68 -3.18 -40.38
N HIS A 347 15.59 -2.30 -40.80
CA HIS A 347 16.93 -2.68 -41.24
C HIS A 347 17.74 -3.34 -40.12
N VAL A 348 17.77 -2.73 -38.93
CA VAL A 348 18.46 -3.31 -37.75
C VAL A 348 17.88 -4.67 -37.37
N THR A 349 16.55 -4.83 -37.47
CA THR A 349 15.89 -6.12 -37.21
C THR A 349 16.26 -7.19 -38.23
N ALA A 350 16.47 -6.81 -39.49
CA ALA A 350 16.92 -7.72 -40.54
C ALA A 350 18.39 -8.14 -40.36
N VAL A 351 19.26 -7.22 -39.93
CA VAL A 351 20.69 -7.48 -39.70
C VAL A 351 20.92 -8.27 -38.40
N GLU A 352 20.20 -7.94 -37.32
CA GLU A 352 20.30 -8.63 -36.03
C GLU A 352 18.91 -9.00 -35.51
N PRO A 353 18.44 -10.24 -35.80
CA PRO A 353 17.14 -10.72 -35.35
C PRO A 353 17.01 -10.76 -33.82
N ALA A 354 18.10 -11.01 -33.09
CA ALA A 354 18.06 -11.11 -31.63
C ALA A 354 17.96 -9.72 -30.99
N LYS A 355 16.77 -9.40 -30.45
CA LYS A 355 16.46 -8.09 -29.84
C LYS A 355 17.51 -7.58 -28.85
N LYS A 356 18.09 -8.46 -28.03
CA LYS A 356 19.11 -8.10 -27.01
C LYS A 356 20.46 -7.66 -27.63
N LYS A 357 20.74 -8.00 -28.88
CA LYS A 357 22.01 -7.69 -29.57
C LYS A 357 21.92 -6.48 -30.50
N ARG A 358 20.71 -6.03 -30.86
CA ARG A 358 20.48 -4.93 -31.80
C ARG A 358 21.18 -3.62 -31.41
N ALA A 359 21.14 -3.26 -30.13
CA ALA A 359 21.82 -2.05 -29.64
C ALA A 359 23.33 -2.10 -29.85
N ALA A 360 23.96 -3.25 -29.56
CA ALA A 360 25.39 -3.45 -29.79
C ALA A 360 25.74 -3.46 -31.29
N ALA A 361 24.87 -4.01 -32.15
CA ALA A 361 25.05 -3.96 -33.59
C ALA A 361 25.00 -2.52 -34.13
N VAL A 362 24.04 -1.71 -33.67
CA VAL A 362 23.96 -0.28 -34.02
C VAL A 362 25.19 0.48 -33.52
N GLN A 363 25.58 0.24 -32.26
CA GLN A 363 26.75 0.87 -31.67
C GLN A 363 28.02 0.56 -32.48
N LYS A 364 28.23 -0.71 -32.87
CA LYS A 364 29.37 -1.10 -33.70
C LYS A 364 29.42 -0.36 -35.04
N VAL A 365 28.28 -0.22 -35.72
CA VAL A 365 28.23 0.51 -37.00
C VAL A 365 28.56 1.99 -36.81
N LEU A 366 28.04 2.60 -35.74
CA LEU A 366 28.37 3.99 -35.39
C LEU A 366 29.85 4.14 -35.05
N ASP A 367 30.42 3.20 -34.28
CA ASP A 367 31.84 3.20 -33.92
C ASP A 367 32.74 3.06 -35.17
N GLU A 368 32.38 2.20 -36.12
CA GLU A 368 33.07 2.06 -37.40
C GLU A 368 32.99 3.36 -38.22
N TRP A 369 31.80 3.98 -38.31
CA TRP A 369 31.62 5.25 -39.01
C TRP A 369 32.42 6.40 -38.36
N MET A 370 32.36 6.53 -37.03
CA MET A 370 33.12 7.55 -36.29
C MET A 370 34.64 7.33 -36.40
N GLY A 371 35.09 6.08 -36.41
CA GLY A 371 36.50 5.72 -36.59
C GLY A 371 37.03 5.99 -37.99
N THR A 372 36.18 5.93 -39.02
CA THR A 372 36.55 6.35 -40.38
C THR A 372 36.62 7.87 -40.55
N ALA A 373 35.75 8.61 -39.84
CA ALA A 373 35.68 10.07 -39.91
C ALA A 373 36.83 10.81 -39.19
N THR A 374 37.68 10.08 -38.44
CA THR A 374 38.84 10.65 -37.73
C THR A 374 40.17 10.49 -38.48
N ASN A 375 40.16 9.84 -39.66
CA ASN A 375 41.34 9.63 -40.53
C ASN A 375 41.30 10.43 -41.85
N GLU A 376 40.34 11.35 -42.01
CA GLU A 376 40.35 12.45 -42.98
C GLU A 376 40.64 13.76 -42.25
#